data_AF-X1VKF3-F1
#
_entry.id   AF-X1VKF3-F1
#
_cell.length_a   1.000
_cell.length_b   1.000
_cell.length_c   1.000
_cell.angle_alpha   90.00
_cell.angle_beta   90.00
_cell.angle_gamma   90.00
#
_symmetry.space_group_name_H-M   'P 1'
#
loop_
_entity.id
_entity.type
_entity.pdbx_description
1 polymer ?
#
loop_
_entity_poly.entity_id
_entity_poly.type
_entity_poly.pdbx_seq_one_letter_code
_entity_poly.pdbx_strand_id
1 'polypeptide(L)'
;MMAQASIQTSLFQEVKQVLSKTVNENAKWALAQKPVTITAYTSSRSAGGKHDFYSEGDYWWPNPKHPDSPYIQKDGMTNPDNFVEHRRVMIRFSEIVGSLASAYLLNDNPVYADKIIEHCKAWFIDTATRMNPHLLFAQAIKGRYTGRGIGIIDAVHLMEVVQALLQVEKKSPIKYRAEFVEIRNWFQQFLQWLTTHQYGKDEMNAANNHGTCWVMQV
;
A
#
# COMPACT_ATOMS: atom_id res chain seq x y z
N MET A 1 -25.10 27.23 -2.25
CA MET A 1 -24.91 26.16 -1.23
C MET A 1 -25.99 25.08 -1.29
N MET A 2 -27.29 25.39 -1.20
CA MET A 2 -28.33 24.33 -1.19
C MET A 2 -28.42 23.49 -2.48
N ALA A 3 -28.28 24.10 -3.67
CA ALA A 3 -28.32 23.36 -4.95
C ALA A 3 -27.13 22.39 -5.15
N GLN A 4 -25.98 22.68 -4.55
CA GLN A 4 -24.79 21.83 -4.65
C GLN A 4 -24.89 20.62 -3.72
N ALA A 5 -25.47 20.82 -2.52
CA ALA A 5 -25.76 19.73 -1.59
C ALA A 5 -26.84 18.77 -2.12
N SER A 6 -27.86 19.29 -2.84
CA SER A 6 -28.90 18.46 -3.44
C SER A 6 -28.38 17.59 -4.59
N ILE A 7 -27.48 18.13 -5.43
CA ILE A 7 -26.83 17.39 -6.53
C ILE A 7 -25.88 16.31 -5.99
N GLN A 8 -25.12 16.63 -4.94
CA GLN A 8 -24.22 15.65 -4.31
C GLN A 8 -25.00 14.49 -3.67
N THR A 9 -26.17 14.79 -3.10
CA THR A 9 -27.05 13.78 -2.51
C THR A 9 -27.67 12.89 -3.60
N SER A 10 -28.11 13.45 -4.73
CA SER A 10 -28.70 12.65 -5.83
C SER A 10 -27.67 11.73 -6.49
N LEU A 11 -26.46 12.25 -6.77
CA LEU A 11 -25.37 11.44 -7.33
C LEU A 11 -24.96 10.31 -6.38
N PHE A 12 -24.90 10.57 -5.07
CA PHE A 12 -24.59 9.52 -4.09
C PHE A 12 -25.63 8.39 -4.10
N GLN A 13 -26.92 8.71 -4.25
CA GLN A 13 -27.96 7.69 -4.36
C GLN A 13 -27.83 6.87 -5.65
N GLU A 14 -27.52 7.50 -6.78
CA GLU A 14 -27.26 6.81 -8.05
C GLU A 14 -26.05 5.86 -7.94
N VAL A 15 -24.93 6.37 -7.40
CA VAL A 15 -23.72 5.57 -7.15
C VAL A 15 -24.03 4.41 -6.22
N LYS A 16 -24.77 4.65 -5.13
CA LYS A 16 -25.22 3.60 -4.22
C LYS A 16 -26.05 2.56 -4.96
N GLN A 17 -27.03 2.97 -5.77
CA GLN A 17 -27.87 2.04 -6.53
C GLN A 17 -27.06 1.17 -7.49
N VAL A 18 -26.08 1.75 -8.19
CA VAL A 18 -25.25 1.02 -9.16
C VAL A 18 -24.22 0.12 -8.49
N LEU A 19 -23.52 0.61 -7.47
CA LEU A 19 -22.35 -0.09 -6.91
C LEU A 19 -22.67 -0.98 -5.70
N SER A 20 -23.86 -0.86 -5.07
CA SER A 20 -24.16 -1.58 -3.82
C SER A 20 -23.92 -3.08 -3.90
N LYS A 21 -24.27 -3.73 -5.02
CA LYS A 21 -24.06 -5.18 -5.18
C LYS A 21 -22.57 -5.51 -5.09
N THR A 22 -21.76 -4.91 -5.94
CA THR A 22 -20.30 -5.13 -5.99
C THR A 22 -19.63 -4.77 -4.66
N VAL A 23 -20.01 -3.64 -4.07
CA VAL A 23 -19.45 -3.20 -2.78
C VAL A 23 -19.77 -4.21 -1.67
N ASN A 24 -21.01 -4.71 -1.61
CA ASN A 24 -21.40 -5.68 -0.59
C ASN A 24 -20.74 -7.06 -0.80
N GLU A 25 -20.56 -7.50 -2.05
CA GLU A 25 -19.83 -8.74 -2.38
C GLU A 25 -18.36 -8.63 -1.97
N ASN A 26 -17.69 -7.53 -2.34
CA ASN A 26 -16.30 -7.28 -1.97
C ASN A 26 -16.13 -7.15 -0.45
N ALA A 27 -17.06 -6.47 0.23
CA ALA A 27 -17.03 -6.33 1.68
C ALA A 27 -17.24 -7.66 2.40
N LYS A 28 -18.10 -8.56 1.88
CA LYS A 28 -18.24 -9.92 2.42
C LYS A 28 -16.93 -10.70 2.32
N TRP A 29 -16.25 -10.63 1.17
CA TRP A 29 -14.93 -11.22 1.01
C TRP A 29 -13.92 -10.61 1.99
N ALA A 30 -13.88 -9.28 2.09
CA ALA A 30 -12.94 -8.52 2.92
C ALA A 30 -13.13 -8.80 4.42
N LEU A 31 -14.38 -8.90 4.90
CA LEU A 31 -14.69 -9.24 6.30
C LEU A 31 -14.19 -10.63 6.70
N ALA A 32 -14.16 -11.58 5.77
CA ALA A 32 -13.65 -12.92 6.01
C ALA A 32 -12.11 -12.99 6.06
N GLN A 33 -11.42 -11.92 5.68
CA GLN A 33 -9.96 -11.90 5.65
C GLN A 33 -9.36 -11.72 7.05
N LYS A 34 -8.20 -12.33 7.27
CA LYS A 34 -7.33 -12.06 8.42
C LYS A 34 -6.23 -11.07 8.03
N PRO A 35 -5.72 -10.26 8.98
CA PRO A 35 -4.52 -9.46 8.77
C PRO A 35 -3.35 -10.34 8.36
N VAL A 36 -2.70 -9.96 7.27
CA VAL A 36 -1.44 -10.54 6.77
C VAL A 36 -0.61 -9.37 6.29
N THR A 37 0.60 -9.24 6.78
CA THR A 37 1.52 -8.15 6.44
C THR A 37 2.78 -8.70 5.77
N ILE A 38 3.71 -7.82 5.41
CA ILE A 38 5.00 -8.20 4.83
C ILE A 38 5.78 -9.20 5.70
N THR A 39 5.61 -9.16 7.02
CA THR A 39 6.33 -10.03 7.96
C THR A 39 5.99 -11.52 7.85
N ALA A 40 4.91 -11.86 7.12
CA ALA A 40 4.54 -13.25 6.82
C ALA A 40 5.39 -13.88 5.72
N TYR A 41 6.15 -13.08 4.97
CA TYR A 41 6.95 -13.52 3.84
C TYR A 41 8.39 -13.05 4.01
N THR A 42 9.34 -13.84 3.53
CA THR A 42 10.76 -13.46 3.53
C THR A 42 11.40 -13.93 2.23
N SER A 43 12.44 -13.23 1.81
CA SER A 43 13.29 -13.63 0.69
C SER A 43 14.72 -13.72 1.18
N SER A 44 15.41 -14.83 0.88
CA SER A 44 16.85 -14.96 1.14
C SER A 44 17.69 -13.98 0.32
N ARG A 45 17.09 -13.33 -0.70
CA ARG A 45 17.72 -12.30 -1.53
C ARG A 45 17.54 -10.88 -0.98
N SER A 46 16.74 -10.70 0.08
CA SER A 46 16.60 -9.41 0.75
C SER A 46 17.83 -9.11 1.62
N ALA A 47 18.31 -7.87 1.55
CA ALA A 47 19.30 -7.35 2.48
C ALA A 47 18.67 -6.70 3.73
N GLY A 48 17.34 -6.59 3.76
CA GLY A 48 16.57 -6.04 4.89
C GLY A 48 16.11 -7.11 5.87
N GLY A 49 15.63 -6.67 7.03
CA GLY A 49 15.02 -7.51 8.05
C GLY A 49 13.56 -7.86 7.77
N LYS A 50 12.96 -8.65 8.67
CA LYS A 50 11.57 -9.13 8.58
C LYS A 50 10.52 -8.01 8.43
N HIS A 51 10.80 -6.82 8.97
CA HIS A 51 9.90 -5.67 8.94
C HIS A 51 10.17 -4.74 7.76
N ASP A 52 11.10 -5.09 6.87
CA ASP A 52 11.48 -4.25 5.74
C ASP A 52 10.81 -4.73 4.46
N PHE A 53 10.18 -3.80 3.74
CA PHE A 53 9.58 -4.12 2.45
C PHE A 53 10.67 -4.45 1.43
N TYR A 54 10.47 -5.54 0.67
CA TYR A 54 11.41 -6.06 -0.32
C TYR A 54 10.67 -6.43 -1.59
N SER A 55 11.25 -6.03 -2.72
CA SER A 55 10.81 -6.42 -4.05
C SER A 55 12.00 -6.43 -5.00
N GLU A 56 11.83 -7.09 -6.14
CA GLU A 56 12.85 -7.15 -7.19
C GLU A 56 12.40 -6.39 -8.43
N GLY A 57 13.36 -5.77 -9.13
CA GLY A 57 13.07 -5.05 -10.37
C GLY A 57 12.50 -5.99 -11.43
N ASP A 58 11.34 -5.65 -11.99
CA ASP A 58 10.56 -6.56 -12.84
C ASP A 58 11.32 -7.08 -14.06
N TYR A 59 12.12 -6.22 -14.69
CA TYR A 59 12.78 -6.50 -15.96
C TYR A 59 14.22 -7.00 -15.82
N TRP A 60 14.60 -7.53 -14.66
CA TRP A 60 15.97 -7.98 -14.39
C TRP A 60 16.06 -9.50 -14.34
N TRP A 61 16.94 -10.06 -15.18
CA TRP A 61 17.03 -11.50 -15.43
C TRP A 61 18.43 -12.05 -15.12
N PRO A 62 18.54 -13.35 -14.77
CA PRO A 62 19.82 -14.04 -14.69
C PRO A 62 20.64 -13.86 -15.96
N ASN A 63 21.93 -13.57 -15.78
CA ASN A 63 22.88 -13.46 -16.87
C ASN A 63 23.44 -14.86 -17.19
N PRO A 64 23.32 -15.36 -18.43
CA PRO A 64 23.72 -16.73 -18.77
C PRO A 64 25.23 -16.97 -18.73
N LYS A 65 26.06 -15.92 -18.59
CA LYS A 65 27.52 -16.06 -18.54
C LYS A 65 28.00 -16.85 -17.32
N HIS A 66 27.56 -16.47 -16.12
CA HIS A 66 27.87 -17.17 -14.86
C HIS A 66 26.71 -17.01 -13.85
N PRO A 67 26.42 -18.02 -13.00
CA PRO A 67 25.32 -17.96 -12.03
C PRO A 67 25.35 -16.76 -11.06
N ASP A 68 26.54 -16.25 -10.75
CA ASP A 68 26.77 -15.13 -9.84
C ASP A 68 26.90 -13.78 -10.55
N SER A 69 26.76 -13.75 -11.88
CA SER A 69 26.80 -12.51 -12.63
C SER A 69 25.65 -11.58 -12.21
N PRO A 70 25.89 -10.25 -12.16
CA PRO A 70 24.82 -9.28 -11.99
C PRO A 70 23.74 -9.50 -13.04
N TYR A 71 22.48 -9.38 -12.62
CA TYR A 71 21.34 -9.52 -13.52
C TYR A 71 21.45 -8.51 -14.68
N ILE A 72 20.85 -8.86 -15.81
CA ILE A 72 20.77 -8.03 -17.01
C ILE A 72 19.33 -7.58 -17.23
N GLN A 73 19.18 -6.37 -17.76
CA GLN A 73 17.86 -5.83 -18.04
C GLN A 73 17.32 -6.40 -19.35
N LYS A 74 16.05 -6.83 -19.33
CA LYS A 74 15.25 -7.18 -20.51
C LYS A 74 13.93 -6.42 -20.42
N ASP A 75 13.93 -5.20 -20.95
CA ASP A 75 12.80 -4.28 -20.79
C ASP A 75 11.49 -4.87 -21.33
N GLY A 76 10.39 -4.60 -20.61
CA GLY A 76 9.06 -5.15 -20.91
C GLY A 76 8.88 -6.65 -20.66
N MET A 77 9.91 -7.37 -20.21
CA MET A 77 9.85 -8.80 -19.90
C MET A 77 9.93 -9.01 -18.40
N THR A 78 8.79 -9.21 -17.73
CA THR A 78 8.77 -9.52 -16.29
C THR A 78 9.40 -10.87 -16.00
N ASN A 79 10.37 -10.90 -15.10
CA ASN A 79 10.98 -12.13 -14.61
C ASN A 79 9.98 -12.87 -13.68
N PRO A 80 9.53 -14.09 -14.05
CA PRO A 80 8.57 -14.85 -13.24
C PRO A 80 9.16 -15.34 -11.91
N ASP A 81 10.49 -15.39 -11.77
CA ASP A 81 11.18 -15.85 -10.55
C ASP A 81 11.35 -14.74 -9.50
N ASN A 82 10.84 -13.54 -9.79
CA ASN A 82 10.89 -12.42 -8.86
C ASN A 82 10.13 -12.72 -7.58
N PHE A 83 10.68 -12.27 -6.47
CA PHE A 83 9.96 -12.18 -5.21
C PHE A 83 8.92 -11.05 -5.31
N VAL A 84 7.66 -11.44 -5.25
CA VAL A 84 6.51 -10.54 -5.43
C VAL A 84 5.59 -10.50 -4.21
N GLU A 85 5.87 -11.29 -3.17
CA GLU A 85 4.93 -11.50 -2.07
C GLU A 85 4.63 -10.22 -1.27
N HIS A 86 5.63 -9.35 -1.03
CA HIS A 86 5.37 -8.09 -0.32
C HIS A 86 4.46 -7.15 -1.12
N ARG A 87 4.63 -7.07 -2.45
CA ARG A 87 3.73 -6.33 -3.34
C ARG A 87 2.32 -6.91 -3.28
N ARG A 88 2.19 -8.25 -3.39
CA ARG A 88 0.90 -8.95 -3.34
C ARG A 88 0.14 -8.69 -2.04
N VAL A 89 0.81 -8.77 -0.88
CA VAL A 89 0.13 -8.51 0.40
C VAL A 89 -0.24 -7.05 0.59
N MET A 90 0.53 -6.11 0.04
CA MET A 90 0.20 -4.67 0.09
C MET A 90 -1.00 -4.34 -0.80
N ILE A 91 -1.05 -4.91 -2.02
CA ILE A 91 -2.23 -4.81 -2.91
C ILE A 91 -3.44 -5.40 -2.20
N ARG A 92 -3.35 -6.64 -1.68
CA ARG A 92 -4.45 -7.28 -0.95
C ARG A 92 -4.90 -6.45 0.25
N PHE A 93 -3.96 -5.87 1.00
CA PHE A 93 -4.28 -4.99 2.14
C PHE A 93 -5.08 -3.75 1.68
N SER A 94 -4.63 -3.10 0.61
CA SER A 94 -5.30 -1.96 -0.01
C SER A 94 -6.72 -2.32 -0.48
N GLU A 95 -6.89 -3.45 -1.17
CA GLU A 95 -8.19 -3.96 -1.63
C GLU A 95 -9.16 -4.25 -0.49
N ILE A 96 -8.67 -4.89 0.60
CA ILE A 96 -9.48 -5.17 1.79
C ILE A 96 -9.96 -3.85 2.41
N VAL A 97 -9.05 -2.92 2.66
CA VAL A 97 -9.36 -1.66 3.34
C VAL A 97 -10.30 -0.80 2.49
N GLY A 98 -10.04 -0.66 1.19
CA GLY A 98 -10.91 0.09 0.27
C GLY A 98 -12.31 -0.52 0.15
N SER A 99 -12.40 -1.86 0.09
CA SER A 99 -13.69 -2.57 0.04
C SER A 99 -14.52 -2.36 1.31
N LEU A 100 -13.89 -2.49 2.49
CA LEU A 100 -14.56 -2.26 3.77
C LEU A 100 -14.97 -0.80 3.93
N ALA A 101 -14.12 0.15 3.52
CA ALA A 101 -14.43 1.57 3.62
C ALA A 101 -15.60 1.97 2.70
N SER A 102 -15.62 1.42 1.49
CA SER A 102 -16.75 1.59 0.56
C SER A 102 -18.06 1.11 1.19
N ALA A 103 -18.08 -0.08 1.80
CA ALA A 103 -19.28 -0.59 2.48
C ALA A 103 -19.64 0.20 3.73
N TYR A 104 -18.66 0.71 4.48
CA TYR A 104 -18.88 1.59 5.61
C TYR A 104 -19.51 2.93 5.20
N LEU A 105 -19.10 3.47 4.06
CA LEU A 105 -19.71 4.67 3.48
C LEU A 105 -21.17 4.45 3.08
N LEU A 106 -21.50 3.30 2.49
CA LEU A 106 -22.86 3.01 2.01
C LEU A 106 -23.85 2.60 3.11
N ASN A 107 -23.37 1.89 4.14
CA ASN A 107 -24.22 1.13 5.05
C ASN A 107 -24.11 1.53 6.53
N ASP A 108 -23.12 2.36 6.89
CA ASP A 108 -22.86 2.82 8.27
C ASP A 108 -22.66 1.72 9.34
N ASN A 109 -22.43 0.48 8.92
CA ASN A 109 -22.23 -0.64 9.86
C ASN A 109 -20.81 -0.58 10.48
N PRO A 110 -20.69 -0.46 11.81
CA PRO A 110 -19.40 -0.29 12.49
C PRO A 110 -18.46 -1.50 12.35
N VAL A 111 -18.96 -2.69 12.02
CA VAL A 111 -18.13 -3.90 11.78
C VAL A 111 -17.08 -3.65 10.69
N TYR A 112 -17.40 -2.85 9.66
CA TYR A 112 -16.44 -2.52 8.62
C TYR A 112 -15.29 -1.66 9.14
N ALA A 113 -15.60 -0.64 9.95
CA ALA A 113 -14.58 0.21 10.58
C ALA A 113 -13.71 -0.57 11.56
N ASP A 114 -14.31 -1.45 12.38
CA ASP A 114 -13.57 -2.32 13.28
C ASP A 114 -12.57 -3.20 12.52
N LYS A 115 -13.01 -3.77 11.39
CA LYS A 115 -12.14 -4.61 10.55
C LYS A 115 -11.03 -3.82 9.87
N ILE A 116 -11.31 -2.62 9.35
CA ILE A 116 -10.26 -1.74 8.78
C ILE A 116 -9.17 -1.47 9.83
N ILE A 117 -9.58 -1.09 11.05
CA ILE A 117 -8.64 -0.76 12.12
C ILE A 117 -7.85 -2.00 12.55
N GLU A 118 -8.44 -3.19 12.58
CA GLU A 118 -7.72 -4.46 12.81
C GLU A 118 -6.56 -4.65 11.81
N HIS A 119 -6.82 -4.47 10.51
CA HIS A 119 -5.80 -4.60 9.47
C HIS A 119 -4.73 -3.50 9.55
N CYS A 120 -5.12 -2.25 9.80
CA CYS A 120 -4.19 -1.14 9.93
C CYS A 120 -3.30 -1.25 11.18
N LYS A 121 -3.82 -1.76 12.30
CA LYS A 121 -3.02 -2.05 13.50
C LYS A 121 -1.92 -3.06 13.18
N ALA A 122 -2.24 -4.15 12.50
CA ALA A 122 -1.25 -5.14 12.12
C ALA A 122 -0.17 -4.54 11.19
N TRP A 123 -0.56 -3.69 10.24
CA TRP A 123 0.35 -3.13 9.25
C TRP A 123 1.28 -2.03 9.79
N PHE A 124 0.76 -1.16 10.65
CA PHE A 124 1.47 0.07 11.04
C PHE A 124 1.94 0.09 12.50
N ILE A 125 1.27 -0.64 13.40
CA ILE A 125 1.43 -0.46 14.85
C ILE A 125 2.05 -1.69 15.51
N ASP A 126 1.47 -2.87 15.29
CA ASP A 126 1.83 -4.09 16.01
C ASP A 126 3.30 -4.44 15.76
N THR A 127 4.11 -4.42 16.82
CA THR A 127 5.55 -4.68 16.74
C THR A 127 5.90 -6.07 16.20
N ALA A 128 4.99 -7.04 16.26
CA ALA A 128 5.20 -8.37 15.71
C ALA A 128 5.03 -8.41 14.18
N THR A 129 4.24 -7.49 13.61
CA THR A 129 3.81 -7.57 12.20
C THR A 129 3.98 -6.29 11.38
N ARG A 130 4.31 -5.15 12.00
CA ARG A 130 4.34 -3.85 11.31
C ARG A 130 5.37 -3.81 10.18
N MET A 131 5.09 -3.04 9.15
CA MET A 131 6.09 -2.64 8.16
C MET A 131 6.89 -1.44 8.70
N ASN A 132 8.20 -1.39 8.47
CA ASN A 132 9.00 -0.19 8.75
C ASN A 132 8.67 0.92 7.75
N PRO A 133 8.65 2.21 8.17
CA PRO A 133 8.22 3.34 7.34
C PRO A 133 9.31 3.78 6.34
N HIS A 134 9.78 2.86 5.49
CA HIS A 134 10.72 3.15 4.39
C HIS A 134 10.73 2.04 3.32
N LEU A 135 11.27 2.35 2.13
CA LEU A 135 11.42 1.41 1.01
C LEU A 135 12.90 1.18 0.62
N LEU A 136 13.77 1.02 1.62
CA LEU A 136 15.22 0.82 1.41
C LEU A 136 15.59 -0.41 0.57
N PHE A 137 14.71 -1.42 0.49
CA PHE A 137 15.00 -2.69 -0.20
C PHE A 137 14.01 -2.98 -1.34
N ALA A 138 13.30 -1.96 -1.81
CA ALA A 138 12.38 -2.09 -2.93
C ALA A 138 13.11 -2.07 -4.28
N GLN A 139 12.64 -2.88 -5.21
CA GLN A 139 13.17 -3.09 -6.55
C GLN A 139 14.69 -3.33 -6.61
N ALA A 140 15.15 -4.21 -5.71
CA ALA A 140 16.51 -4.75 -5.69
C ALA A 140 16.86 -5.42 -7.02
N ILE A 141 18.15 -5.49 -7.31
CA ILE A 141 18.70 -6.19 -8.48
C ILE A 141 19.89 -7.02 -8.01
N LYS A 142 19.82 -8.34 -8.19
CA LYS A 142 20.92 -9.26 -7.83
C LYS A 142 22.23 -8.80 -8.48
N GLY A 143 23.26 -8.66 -7.64
CA GLY A 143 24.61 -8.25 -8.05
C GLY A 143 24.75 -6.77 -8.43
N ARG A 144 23.75 -5.92 -8.17
CA ARG A 144 23.83 -4.47 -8.45
C ARG A 144 23.38 -3.59 -7.30
N TYR A 145 22.17 -3.80 -6.79
CA TYR A 145 21.54 -2.92 -5.80
C TYR A 145 20.67 -3.71 -4.83
N THR A 146 20.71 -3.35 -3.55
CA THR A 146 19.85 -3.92 -2.50
C THR A 146 18.46 -3.29 -2.46
N GLY A 147 18.30 -2.11 -3.06
CA GLY A 147 17.05 -1.37 -3.27
C GLY A 147 17.34 -0.08 -4.06
N ARG A 148 16.30 0.61 -4.55
CA ARG A 148 16.44 1.82 -5.39
C ARG A 148 15.20 2.74 -5.32
N GLY A 149 15.38 4.00 -5.72
CA GLY A 149 14.32 5.02 -5.83
C GLY A 149 13.06 4.54 -6.55
N ILE A 150 13.23 3.92 -7.72
CA ILE A 150 12.13 3.38 -8.53
C ILE A 150 11.22 2.37 -7.83
N GLY A 151 11.65 1.79 -6.71
CA GLY A 151 10.81 0.94 -5.89
C GLY A 151 9.74 1.68 -5.08
N ILE A 152 9.77 3.01 -5.02
CA ILE A 152 8.74 3.81 -4.34
C ILE A 152 7.36 3.63 -4.97
N ILE A 153 7.29 3.37 -6.28
CA ILE A 153 6.02 3.06 -6.96
C ILE A 153 5.31 1.84 -6.37
N ASP A 154 6.01 0.92 -5.72
CA ASP A 154 5.39 -0.27 -5.11
C ASP A 154 4.43 0.09 -3.95
N ALA A 155 4.58 1.28 -3.35
CA ALA A 155 3.80 1.73 -2.19
C ALA A 155 2.58 2.61 -2.55
N VAL A 156 2.31 2.86 -3.83
CA VAL A 156 1.14 3.64 -4.28
C VAL A 156 -0.18 3.12 -3.70
N HIS A 157 -0.26 1.81 -3.42
CA HIS A 157 -1.43 1.17 -2.84
C HIS A 157 -1.80 1.67 -1.42
N LEU A 158 -0.85 2.26 -0.69
CA LEU A 158 -1.11 2.85 0.63
C LEU A 158 -1.99 4.11 0.55
N MET A 159 -2.09 4.77 -0.61
CA MET A 159 -2.98 5.93 -0.77
C MET A 159 -4.45 5.57 -0.51
N GLU A 160 -4.91 4.43 -1.04
CA GLU A 160 -6.29 3.94 -0.82
C GLU A 160 -6.54 3.69 0.68
N VAL A 161 -5.54 3.16 1.39
CA VAL A 161 -5.61 2.91 2.83
C VAL A 161 -5.76 4.23 3.61
N VAL A 162 -4.99 5.27 3.24
CA VAL A 162 -5.12 6.61 3.84
C VAL A 162 -6.50 7.20 3.57
N GLN A 163 -6.98 7.14 2.32
CA GLN A 163 -8.31 7.64 1.97
C GLN A 163 -9.42 6.95 2.78
N ALA A 164 -9.35 5.62 2.93
CA ALA A 164 -10.26 4.86 3.77
C ALA A 164 -10.21 5.29 5.24
N LEU A 165 -9.02 5.41 5.81
CA LEU A 165 -8.84 5.84 7.21
C LEU A 165 -9.41 7.24 7.46
N LEU A 166 -9.27 8.18 6.52
CA LEU A 166 -9.87 9.50 6.61
C LEU A 166 -11.41 9.44 6.69
N GLN A 167 -12.04 8.51 5.98
CA GLN A 167 -13.50 8.33 6.07
C GLN A 167 -13.92 7.68 7.39
N VAL A 168 -13.15 6.71 7.89
CA VAL A 168 -13.40 6.09 9.19
C VAL A 168 -13.25 7.12 10.31
N GLU A 169 -12.21 7.95 10.27
CA GLU A 169 -11.95 8.98 11.27
C GLU A 169 -13.08 10.03 11.31
N LYS A 170 -13.56 10.47 10.15
CA LYS A 170 -14.68 11.43 10.08
C LYS A 170 -15.95 10.90 10.75
N LYS A 171 -16.27 9.61 10.59
CA LYS A 171 -17.50 9.01 11.14
C LYS A 171 -17.34 8.51 12.58
N SER A 172 -16.14 8.07 12.97
CA SER A 172 -15.86 7.46 14.28
C SER A 172 -14.60 8.03 14.96
N PRO A 173 -14.49 9.37 15.16
CA PRO A 173 -13.24 10.01 15.58
C PRO A 173 -12.80 9.65 17.02
N ILE A 174 -13.75 9.31 17.89
CA ILE A 174 -13.45 9.04 19.31
C ILE A 174 -13.02 7.58 19.52
N LYS A 175 -13.67 6.62 18.84
CA LYS A 175 -13.50 5.17 19.08
C LYS A 175 -12.07 4.69 18.80
N TYR A 176 -11.43 5.19 17.74
CA TYR A 176 -10.12 4.73 17.28
C TYR A 176 -9.02 5.80 17.40
N ARG A 177 -9.21 6.76 18.31
CA ARG A 177 -8.31 7.92 18.43
C ARG A 177 -6.85 7.53 18.66
N ALA A 178 -6.61 6.50 19.48
CA ALA A 178 -5.27 6.03 19.77
C ALA A 178 -4.61 5.42 18.52
N GLU A 179 -5.33 4.59 17.77
CA GLU A 179 -4.85 4.01 16.51
C GLU A 179 -4.54 5.08 15.46
N PHE A 180 -5.39 6.11 15.33
CA PHE A 180 -5.13 7.20 14.37
C PHE A 180 -3.86 7.98 14.70
N VAL A 181 -3.55 8.20 15.98
CA VAL A 181 -2.29 8.85 16.40
C VAL A 181 -1.09 8.03 15.95
N GLU A 182 -1.08 6.73 16.22
CA GLU A 182 0.05 5.86 15.85
C GLU A 182 0.18 5.67 14.33
N ILE A 183 -0.94 5.53 13.61
CA ILE A 183 -0.91 5.42 12.14
C ILE A 183 -0.40 6.73 11.51
N ARG A 184 -0.85 7.90 12.00
CA ARG A 184 -0.32 9.18 11.52
C ARG A 184 1.17 9.33 11.81
N ASN A 185 1.63 8.88 12.98
CA ASN A 185 3.06 8.86 13.29
C ASN A 185 3.86 7.99 12.31
N TRP A 186 3.32 6.82 11.92
CA TRP A 186 3.94 5.98 10.89
C TRP A 186 4.04 6.70 9.54
N PHE A 187 2.94 7.31 9.07
CA PHE A 187 2.94 8.05 7.80
C PHE A 187 3.82 9.31 7.84
N GLN A 188 3.92 9.97 8.99
CA GLN A 188 4.84 11.10 9.17
C GLN A 188 6.30 10.65 9.03
N GLN A 189 6.67 9.51 9.61
CA GLN A 189 8.01 8.93 9.44
C GLN A 189 8.25 8.51 7.99
N PHE A 190 7.25 7.90 7.33
CA PHE A 190 7.37 7.48 5.93
C PHE A 190 7.52 8.68 5.00
N LEU A 191 6.73 9.75 5.20
CA LEU A 191 6.81 10.99 4.44
C LEU A 191 8.15 11.69 4.65
N GLN A 192 8.65 11.72 5.89
CA GLN A 192 9.97 12.27 6.21
C GLN A 192 11.06 11.49 5.45
N TRP A 193 11.01 10.15 5.46
CA TRP A 193 11.95 9.33 4.69
C TRP A 193 11.82 9.60 3.18
N LEU A 194 10.59 9.61 2.66
CA LEU A 194 10.27 9.76 1.24
C LEU A 194 10.70 11.13 0.65
N THR A 195 10.73 12.18 1.47
CA THR A 195 11.09 13.53 1.04
C THR A 195 12.56 13.89 1.29
N THR A 196 13.27 13.12 2.12
CA THR A 196 14.66 13.45 2.50
C THR A 196 15.72 12.43 2.09
N HIS A 197 15.37 11.14 2.02
CA HIS A 197 16.29 10.09 1.60
C HIS A 197 16.61 10.18 0.10
N GLN A 198 17.80 9.73 -0.31
CA GLN A 198 18.24 9.82 -1.71
C GLN A 198 17.28 9.07 -2.66
N TYR A 199 16.78 7.89 -2.28
CA TYR A 199 15.78 7.15 -3.08
C TYR A 199 14.51 7.96 -3.31
N GLY A 200 14.05 8.69 -2.30
CA GLY A 200 12.93 9.61 -2.41
C GLY A 200 13.19 10.73 -3.42
N LYS A 201 14.37 11.34 -3.35
CA LYS A 201 14.80 12.38 -4.28
C LYS A 201 15.00 11.86 -5.71
N ASP A 202 15.53 10.64 -5.87
CA ASP A 202 15.72 10.00 -7.16
C ASP A 202 14.37 9.78 -7.85
N GLU A 203 13.38 9.28 -7.10
CA GLU A 203 12.02 9.05 -7.60
C GLU A 203 11.30 10.36 -7.92
N MET A 204 11.38 11.34 -7.03
CA MET A 204 10.83 12.69 -7.23
C MET A 204 11.34 13.33 -8.52
N ASN A 205 12.63 13.14 -8.84
CA ASN A 205 13.28 13.74 -10.01
C ASN A 205 13.17 12.87 -11.28
N ALA A 206 12.47 11.73 -11.23
CA ALA A 206 12.27 10.89 -12.40
C ALA A 206 11.40 11.60 -13.45
N ALA A 207 11.89 11.69 -14.69
CA ALA A 207 11.23 12.40 -15.79
C ALA A 207 10.10 11.59 -16.48
N ASN A 208 9.56 10.57 -15.82
CA ASN A 208 8.51 9.69 -16.35
C ASN A 208 7.43 9.42 -15.28
N ASN A 209 6.65 8.35 -15.43
CA ASN A 209 5.57 8.00 -14.52
C ASN A 209 6.00 7.88 -13.04
N HIS A 210 7.27 7.55 -12.77
CA HIS A 210 7.79 7.45 -11.40
C HIS A 210 7.69 8.79 -10.65
N GLY A 211 8.05 9.90 -11.27
CA GLY A 211 7.93 11.22 -10.67
C GLY A 211 6.47 11.59 -10.41
N THR A 212 5.56 11.24 -11.33
CA THR A 212 4.11 11.42 -11.12
C THR A 212 3.60 10.57 -9.95
N CYS A 213 4.01 9.30 -9.86
CA CYS A 213 3.64 8.41 -8.75
C CYS A 213 4.22 8.86 -7.41
N TRP A 214 5.39 9.52 -7.40
CA TRP A 214 5.90 10.15 -6.20
C TRP A 214 5.01 11.31 -5.75
N VAL A 215 4.63 12.21 -6.67
CA VAL A 215 3.76 13.36 -6.37
C VAL A 215 2.39 12.91 -5.83
N MET A 216 1.85 11.79 -6.29
CA MET A 216 0.60 11.25 -5.77
C MET A 216 0.68 10.80 -4.30
N GLN A 217 1.88 10.46 -3.81
CA GLN A 217 2.11 9.88 -2.48
C GLN A 217 2.49 10.92 -1.42
N VAL A 218 2.78 12.17 -1.79
CA VAL A 218 3.30 13.25 -0.94
C VAL A 218 2.30 14.38 -0.82
#